data_AF-A0A7H8IX67-F1
#
_entry.id   AF-A0A7H8IX67-F1
#
_cell.length_a   1.000
_cell.length_b   1.000
_cell.length_c   1.000
_cell.angle_alpha   90.00
_cell.angle_beta   90.00
_cell.angle_gamma   90.00
#
_symmetry.space_group_name_H-M   'P 1'
#
loop_
_entity.id
_entity.type
_entity.pdbx_description
1 polymer ?
#
loop_
_entity_poly.entity_id
_entity_poly.type
_entity_poly.pdbx_seq_one_letter_code
_entity_poly.pdbx_strand_id
1 'polypeptide(L)'
;MTPHTEFTLCVYCSAAEAALPTYRSLAEETGRAIAAQRWNLLWGGQRNALMGVLGTTVRAHGGHTTAVVPRKLAHRADTDADVLITVPDLLTRKQHFLEHAGAFLVLPGGLGTCEELIDTWSAACIGAHDKPIVILDPDGHYSTLRQWFEEVARRKLLRSTDLAQPVWTTTVADAMNSCVHDPHVTDQPSVMSPPLSTTSWASSALVERCERPRGCRHRSLSTVVNGRDGPVGTAAPPQRSPSWCTDSAVSRSPGANDEQPKRP
;
A
#
# COMPACT_ATOMS: atom_id res chain seq x y z
N MET A 1 10.03 9.21 -34.65
CA MET A 1 9.52 8.81 -33.33
C MET A 1 10.64 9.06 -32.34
N THR A 2 10.55 10.11 -31.54
CA THR A 2 11.56 10.43 -30.52
C THR A 2 11.43 9.39 -29.41
N PRO A 3 12.52 8.76 -28.93
CA PRO A 3 12.42 7.73 -27.90
C PRO A 3 11.82 8.31 -26.62
N HIS A 4 10.92 7.54 -25.99
CA HIS A 4 10.43 7.81 -24.64
C HIS A 4 11.61 7.74 -23.66
N THR A 5 11.59 8.58 -22.63
CA THR A 5 12.53 8.46 -21.52
C THR A 5 12.28 7.12 -20.82
N GLU A 6 13.33 6.40 -20.41
CA GLU A 6 13.19 5.10 -19.70
C GLU A 6 12.49 5.21 -18.33
N PHE A 7 12.20 6.44 -17.87
CA PHE A 7 11.59 6.67 -16.57
C PHE A 7 10.14 6.17 -16.52
N THR A 8 9.88 5.29 -15.55
CA THR A 8 8.58 4.66 -15.33
C THR A 8 7.99 5.16 -14.01
N LEU A 9 6.88 5.88 -14.07
CA LEU A 9 6.14 6.31 -12.88
C LEU A 9 5.10 5.25 -12.53
N CYS A 10 5.21 4.68 -11.32
CA CYS A 10 4.19 3.79 -10.79
C CYS A 10 3.10 4.60 -10.09
N VAL A 11 1.84 4.43 -10.49
CA VAL A 11 0.71 5.18 -9.90
C VAL A 11 -0.25 4.26 -9.16
N TYR A 12 -0.46 4.54 -7.88
CA TYR A 12 -1.50 3.93 -7.05
C TYR A 12 -2.70 4.87 -6.96
N CYS A 13 -3.91 4.38 -7.27
CA CYS A 13 -5.12 5.20 -7.23
C CYS A 13 -6.40 4.36 -7.10
N SER A 14 -7.52 5.02 -6.82
CA SER A 14 -8.80 4.36 -6.55
C SER A 14 -9.34 3.52 -7.72
N ALA A 15 -9.77 2.30 -7.39
CA ALA A 15 -10.61 1.44 -8.24
C ALA A 15 -12.12 1.67 -8.04
N ALA A 16 -12.53 2.62 -7.19
CA ALA A 16 -13.94 2.84 -6.86
C ALA A 16 -14.61 3.84 -7.81
N GLU A 17 -15.64 3.40 -8.52
CA GLU A 17 -16.36 4.23 -9.51
C GLU A 17 -17.09 5.43 -8.87
N ALA A 18 -17.60 5.26 -7.65
CA ALA A 18 -18.34 6.32 -6.95
C ALA A 18 -17.48 7.56 -6.64
N ALA A 19 -16.15 7.40 -6.56
CA ALA A 19 -15.22 8.51 -6.32
C ALA A 19 -14.83 9.24 -7.61
N LEU A 20 -15.22 8.71 -8.78
CA LEU A 20 -14.76 9.23 -10.07
C LEU A 20 -15.21 10.66 -10.35
N PRO A 21 -16.46 11.10 -10.10
CA PRO A 21 -16.87 12.48 -10.35
C PRO A 21 -16.00 13.51 -9.61
N THR A 22 -15.55 13.17 -8.40
CA THR A 22 -14.69 14.04 -7.58
C THR A 22 -13.26 14.12 -8.12
N TYR A 23 -12.68 12.97 -8.50
CA TYR A 23 -11.25 12.90 -8.81
C TYR A 23 -10.92 12.79 -10.30
N ARG A 24 -11.92 12.77 -11.20
CA ARG A 24 -11.71 12.67 -12.65
C ARG A 24 -10.67 13.67 -13.15
N SER A 25 -10.86 14.96 -12.85
CA SER A 25 -9.97 16.02 -13.33
C SER A 25 -8.53 15.81 -12.86
N LEU A 26 -8.35 15.33 -11.63
CA LEU A 26 -7.03 15.01 -11.07
C LEU A 26 -6.35 13.87 -11.84
N ALA A 27 -7.08 12.79 -12.15
CA ALA A 27 -6.54 11.69 -12.92
C ALA A 27 -6.19 12.09 -14.37
N GLU A 28 -7.04 12.92 -14.99
CA GLU A 28 -6.77 13.43 -16.33
C GLU A 28 -5.57 14.39 -16.34
N GLU A 29 -5.45 15.29 -15.37
CA GLU A 29 -4.31 16.19 -15.22
C GLU A 29 -3.01 15.43 -14.99
N THR A 30 -3.04 14.44 -14.09
CA THR A 30 -1.92 13.53 -13.84
C THR A 30 -1.52 12.80 -15.12
N GLY A 31 -2.49 12.23 -15.85
CA GLY A 31 -2.21 11.49 -17.09
C GLY A 31 -1.60 12.37 -18.18
N ARG A 32 -2.10 13.60 -18.34
CA ARG A 32 -1.49 14.59 -19.25
C ARG A 32 -0.07 14.95 -18.84
N ALA A 33 0.17 15.14 -17.54
CA ALA A 33 1.50 15.48 -17.03
C ALA A 33 2.51 14.36 -17.29
N ILE A 34 2.13 13.10 -17.07
CA ILE A 34 2.99 11.93 -17.34
C ILE A 34 3.40 11.89 -18.81
N ALA A 35 2.41 12.04 -19.72
CA ALA A 35 2.66 12.04 -21.15
C ALA A 35 3.53 13.24 -21.59
N ALA A 36 3.29 14.43 -21.01
CA ALA A 36 4.07 15.63 -21.30
C ALA A 36 5.56 15.49 -20.91
N GLN A 37 5.83 14.79 -19.80
CA GLN A 37 7.20 14.46 -19.37
C GLN A 37 7.83 13.30 -20.16
N ARG A 38 7.07 12.67 -21.07
CA ARG A 38 7.45 11.47 -21.82
C ARG A 38 7.79 10.26 -20.94
N TRP A 39 7.20 10.18 -19.75
CA TRP A 39 7.36 9.05 -18.84
C TRP A 39 6.43 7.90 -19.21
N ASN A 40 6.80 6.69 -18.80
CA ASN A 40 5.94 5.51 -18.90
C ASN A 40 5.06 5.42 -17.65
N LEU A 41 3.80 5.06 -17.83
CA LEU A 41 2.89 4.79 -16.73
C LEU A 41 2.89 3.29 -16.40
N LEU A 42 3.23 2.94 -15.16
CA LEU A 42 3.03 1.61 -14.58
C LEU A 42 1.89 1.70 -13.56
N TRP A 43 0.85 0.87 -13.67
CA TRP A 43 -0.24 0.90 -12.69
C TRP A 43 -1.01 -0.42 -12.62
N GLY A 44 -1.99 -0.45 -11.72
CA GLY A 44 -2.81 -1.63 -11.46
C GLY A 44 -3.79 -2.05 -12.56
N GLY A 45 -3.83 -1.34 -13.69
CA GLY A 45 -4.40 -1.83 -14.94
C GLY A 45 -5.90 -2.09 -14.99
N GLN A 46 -6.72 -1.46 -14.13
CA GLN A 46 -8.18 -1.60 -14.24
C GLN A 46 -8.77 -0.58 -15.22
N ARG A 47 -9.78 -1.01 -16.00
CA ARG A 47 -10.41 -0.19 -17.06
C ARG A 47 -11.36 0.89 -16.55
N ASN A 48 -11.86 0.77 -15.33
CA ASN A 48 -12.89 1.64 -14.77
C ASN A 48 -12.32 2.57 -13.70
N ALA A 49 -13.19 3.42 -13.15
CA ALA A 49 -12.87 4.35 -12.07
C ALA A 49 -11.67 5.25 -12.39
N LEU A 50 -10.91 5.64 -11.37
CA LEU A 50 -9.81 6.58 -11.50
C LEU A 50 -8.65 5.99 -12.31
N MET A 51 -8.39 4.70 -12.14
CA MET A 51 -7.39 3.93 -12.88
C MET A 51 -7.63 3.94 -14.39
N GLY A 52 -8.89 3.77 -14.80
CA GLY A 52 -9.28 3.77 -16.21
C GLY A 52 -9.09 5.13 -16.87
N VAL A 53 -9.49 6.19 -16.17
CA VAL A 53 -9.31 7.57 -16.66
C VAL A 53 -7.83 7.91 -16.78
N LEU A 54 -7.02 7.56 -15.78
CA LEU A 54 -5.58 7.78 -15.81
C LEU A 54 -4.93 7.08 -17.01
N GLY A 55 -5.17 5.78 -17.15
CA GLY A 55 -4.61 4.96 -18.23
C GLY A 55 -5.01 5.43 -19.62
N THR A 56 -6.30 5.69 -19.81
CA THR A 56 -6.84 6.24 -21.06
C THR A 56 -6.22 7.60 -21.37
N THR A 57 -6.07 8.46 -20.37
CA THR A 57 -5.53 9.82 -20.59
C THR A 57 -4.06 9.78 -20.97
N VAL A 58 -3.23 8.97 -20.30
CA VAL A 58 -1.82 8.81 -20.68
C VAL A 58 -1.71 8.33 -22.13
N ARG A 59 -2.44 7.26 -22.48
CA ARG A 59 -2.45 6.70 -23.84
C ARG A 59 -2.89 7.72 -24.88
N ALA A 60 -3.98 8.45 -24.61
CA ALA A 60 -4.54 9.46 -25.51
C ALA A 60 -3.57 10.64 -25.77
N HIS A 61 -2.62 10.89 -24.87
CA HIS A 61 -1.60 11.93 -25.02
C HIS A 61 -0.23 11.37 -25.46
N GLY A 62 -0.20 10.12 -25.93
CA GLY A 62 0.99 9.48 -26.50
C GLY A 62 1.99 8.96 -25.47
N GLY A 63 1.60 8.82 -24.20
CA GLY A 63 2.42 8.13 -23.20
C GLY A 63 2.27 6.60 -23.30
N HIS A 64 3.32 5.87 -22.89
CA HIS A 64 3.32 4.41 -22.86
C HIS A 64 2.75 3.86 -21.56
N THR A 65 2.03 2.76 -21.64
CA THR A 65 1.22 2.21 -20.54
C THR A 65 1.49 0.74 -20.26
N THR A 66 1.89 0.42 -19.03
CA THR A 66 2.04 -0.94 -18.52
C THR A 66 1.04 -1.21 -17.39
N ALA A 67 0.09 -2.10 -17.65
CA ALA A 67 -0.92 -2.56 -16.72
C ALA A 67 -0.49 -3.88 -16.06
N VAL A 68 -0.50 -3.95 -14.72
CA VAL A 68 -0.21 -5.19 -13.97
C VAL A 68 -1.45 -5.62 -13.17
N VAL A 69 -2.01 -6.77 -13.53
CA VAL A 69 -3.30 -7.22 -13.02
C VAL A 69 -3.18 -8.65 -12.47
N PRO A 70 -3.62 -8.93 -11.23
CA PRO A 70 -3.68 -10.30 -10.73
C PRO A 70 -4.69 -11.13 -11.52
N ARG A 71 -4.44 -12.43 -11.69
CA ARG A 71 -5.31 -13.35 -12.43
C ARG A 71 -6.78 -13.29 -11.99
N LYS A 72 -7.03 -13.13 -10.69
CA LYS A 72 -8.39 -12.99 -10.12
C LYS A 72 -9.14 -11.75 -10.60
N LEU A 73 -8.43 -10.72 -11.05
CA LEU A 73 -8.97 -9.44 -11.51
C LEU A 73 -8.80 -9.23 -13.02
N ALA A 74 -8.35 -10.24 -13.77
CA ALA A 74 -8.09 -10.13 -15.21
C ALA A 74 -9.34 -9.68 -16.01
N HIS A 75 -10.53 -10.05 -15.56
CA HIS A 75 -11.80 -9.61 -16.18
C HIS A 75 -12.07 -8.09 -16.06
N ARG A 76 -11.31 -7.37 -15.22
CA ARG A 76 -11.39 -5.91 -15.04
C ARG A 76 -10.25 -5.18 -15.71
N ALA A 77 -9.35 -5.91 -16.36
CA ALA A 77 -8.14 -5.34 -16.94
C ALA A 77 -8.47 -4.34 -18.05
N ASP A 78 -7.68 -3.28 -18.14
CA ASP A 78 -7.60 -2.43 -19.31
C ASP A 78 -6.85 -3.20 -20.41
N THR A 79 -7.60 -3.83 -21.31
CA THR A 79 -7.06 -4.57 -22.46
C THR A 79 -6.49 -3.66 -23.53
N ASP A 80 -6.75 -2.36 -23.45
CA ASP A 80 -6.23 -1.39 -24.40
C ASP A 80 -4.78 -0.96 -24.02
N ALA A 81 -4.26 -1.35 -22.84
CA ALA A 81 -2.89 -1.13 -22.37
C ALA A 81 -1.83 -1.57 -23.39
N ASP A 82 -0.76 -0.78 -23.55
CA ASP A 82 0.32 -1.13 -24.49
C ASP A 82 1.01 -2.43 -24.06
N VAL A 83 1.14 -2.61 -22.75
CA VAL A 83 1.58 -3.85 -22.12
C VAL A 83 0.58 -4.23 -21.03
N LEU A 84 0.01 -5.44 -21.12
CA LEU A 84 -0.82 -6.03 -20.07
C LEU A 84 -0.13 -7.26 -19.47
N ILE A 85 0.28 -7.17 -18.21
CA ILE A 85 0.96 -8.22 -17.46
C ILE A 85 -0.04 -8.83 -16.48
N THR A 86 -0.36 -10.11 -16.69
CA THR A 86 -1.17 -10.87 -15.73
C THR A 86 -0.28 -11.65 -14.77
N VAL A 87 -0.40 -11.38 -13.47
CA VAL A 87 0.39 -12.05 -12.42
C VAL A 87 -0.45 -13.02 -11.59
N PRO A 88 0.16 -13.99 -10.87
CA PRO A 88 -0.58 -14.98 -10.09
C PRO A 88 -1.42 -14.36 -8.95
N ASP A 89 -0.88 -13.36 -8.25
CA ASP A 89 -1.46 -12.79 -7.03
C ASP A 89 -1.04 -11.32 -6.79
N LEU A 90 -1.54 -10.73 -5.70
CA LEU A 90 -1.28 -9.35 -5.33
C LEU A 90 0.16 -9.12 -4.85
N LEU A 91 0.80 -10.10 -4.22
CA LEU A 91 2.18 -9.96 -3.74
C LEU A 91 3.14 -9.85 -4.93
N THR A 92 2.99 -10.75 -5.91
CA THR A 92 3.75 -10.71 -7.16
C THR A 92 3.51 -9.41 -7.93
N ARG A 93 2.30 -8.86 -7.89
CA ARG A 93 1.99 -7.56 -8.48
C ARG A 93 2.80 -6.43 -7.84
N LYS A 94 2.82 -6.34 -6.50
CA LYS A 94 3.55 -5.30 -5.78
C LYS A 94 5.06 -5.43 -5.98
N GLN A 95 5.58 -6.65 -6.00
CA GLN A 95 6.98 -6.89 -6.34
C GLN A 95 7.31 -6.36 -7.74
N HIS A 96 6.45 -6.61 -8.73
CA HIS A 96 6.65 -6.08 -10.08
C HIS A 96 6.67 -4.55 -10.11
N PHE A 97 5.77 -3.88 -9.37
CA PHE A 97 5.82 -2.43 -9.21
C PHE A 97 7.13 -1.96 -8.59
N LEU A 98 7.57 -2.62 -7.52
CA LEU A 98 8.79 -2.27 -6.82
C LEU A 98 10.03 -2.40 -7.71
N GLU A 99 10.09 -3.43 -8.56
CA GLU A 99 11.21 -3.67 -9.47
C GLU A 99 11.28 -2.62 -10.59
N HIS A 100 10.14 -2.30 -11.22
CA HIS A 100 10.10 -1.57 -12.50
C HIS A 100 9.80 -0.07 -12.36
N ALA A 101 9.35 0.40 -11.20
CA ALA A 101 9.12 1.82 -10.97
C ALA A 101 10.44 2.60 -10.83
N GLY A 102 10.51 3.82 -11.34
CA GLY A 102 11.52 4.82 -10.98
C GLY A 102 11.09 5.71 -9.80
N ALA A 103 9.78 5.92 -9.66
CA ALA A 103 9.15 6.58 -8.51
C ALA A 103 7.71 6.08 -8.34
N PHE A 104 7.10 6.40 -7.19
CA PHE A 104 5.73 6.08 -6.86
C PHE A 104 4.92 7.36 -6.64
N LEU A 105 3.79 7.47 -7.33
CA LEU A 105 2.81 8.54 -7.10
C LEU A 105 1.51 7.93 -6.58
N VAL A 106 1.00 8.50 -5.49
CA VAL A 106 -0.25 8.07 -4.86
C VAL A 106 -1.31 9.14 -5.05
N LEU A 107 -2.37 8.80 -5.76
CA LEU A 107 -3.58 9.61 -5.87
C LEU A 107 -4.62 9.14 -4.84
N PRO A 108 -5.67 9.93 -4.56
CA PRO A 108 -6.73 9.54 -3.63
C PRO A 108 -7.30 8.15 -3.93
N GLY A 109 -7.39 7.36 -2.87
CA GLY A 109 -7.75 5.95 -2.95
C GLY A 109 -8.15 5.34 -1.61
N GLY A 110 -8.75 4.15 -1.69
CA GLY A 110 -9.22 3.40 -0.52
C GLY A 110 -8.18 2.42 0.00
N LEU A 111 -8.64 1.37 0.67
CA LEU A 111 -7.80 0.37 1.33
C LEU A 111 -6.72 -0.23 0.43
N GLY A 112 -7.03 -0.54 -0.83
CA GLY A 112 -6.04 -1.11 -1.76
C GLY A 112 -4.88 -0.14 -2.04
N THR A 113 -5.20 1.13 -2.30
CA THR A 113 -4.18 2.18 -2.50
C THR A 113 -3.36 2.42 -1.24
N CYS A 114 -3.99 2.41 -0.06
CA CYS A 114 -3.27 2.52 1.21
C CYS A 114 -2.35 1.33 1.46
N GLU A 115 -2.76 0.12 1.09
CA GLU A 115 -1.95 -1.09 1.21
C GLU A 115 -0.72 -1.01 0.30
N GLU A 116 -0.88 -0.61 -0.96
CA GLU A 116 0.23 -0.40 -1.91
C GLU A 116 1.20 0.70 -1.41
N LEU A 117 0.67 1.81 -0.88
CA LEU A 117 1.48 2.88 -0.28
C LEU A 117 2.27 2.39 0.94
N ILE A 118 1.61 1.73 1.90
CA ILE A 118 2.25 1.28 3.14
C ILE A 118 3.31 0.22 2.85
N ASP A 119 3.04 -0.70 1.93
CA ASP A 119 3.99 -1.74 1.54
C ASP A 119 5.25 -1.12 0.92
N THR A 120 5.06 -0.20 -0.04
CA THR A 120 6.16 0.53 -0.69
C THR A 120 6.95 1.36 0.33
N TRP A 121 6.27 2.10 1.20
CA TRP A 121 6.93 2.89 2.24
C TRP A 121 7.69 2.01 3.23
N SER A 122 7.10 0.89 3.67
CA SER A 122 7.78 -0.04 4.58
C SER A 122 9.05 -0.65 3.97
N ALA A 123 9.05 -0.91 2.66
CA ALA A 123 10.21 -1.37 1.92
C ALA A 123 11.32 -0.31 1.89
N ALA A 124 10.97 0.97 1.71
CA ALA A 124 11.91 2.09 1.81
C ALA A 124 12.51 2.22 3.23
N CYS A 125 11.72 2.04 4.29
CA CYS A 125 12.20 2.13 5.68
C CYS A 125 13.32 1.11 5.99
N ILE A 126 13.27 -0.08 5.37
CA ILE A 126 14.29 -1.13 5.53
C ILE A 126 15.41 -1.08 4.49
N GLY A 127 15.40 -0.08 3.60
CA GLY A 127 16.42 0.12 2.57
C GLY A 127 16.31 -0.84 1.38
N ALA A 128 15.14 -1.43 1.12
CA ALA A 128 14.93 -2.26 -0.07
C ALA A 128 14.90 -1.43 -1.37
N HIS A 129 14.64 -0.13 -1.26
CA HIS A 129 14.79 0.85 -2.33
C HIS A 129 14.94 2.27 -1.74
N ASP A 130 15.33 3.22 -2.58
CA ASP A 130 15.46 4.66 -2.33
C ASP A 130 14.58 5.51 -3.27
N LYS A 131 13.77 4.86 -4.10
CA LYS A 131 12.87 5.49 -5.08
C LYS A 131 11.89 6.47 -4.41
N PRO A 132 11.64 7.66 -4.98
CA PRO A 132 10.73 8.65 -4.41
C PRO A 132 9.31 8.11 -4.22
N ILE A 133 8.69 8.45 -3.10
CA ILE A 133 7.28 8.19 -2.80
C ILE A 133 6.59 9.54 -2.67
N VAL A 134 5.66 9.83 -3.58
CA VAL A 134 4.96 11.11 -3.64
C VAL A 134 3.47 10.87 -3.42
N ILE A 135 2.88 11.61 -2.50
CA ILE A 135 1.46 11.57 -2.21
C ILE A 135 0.85 12.88 -2.72
N LEU A 136 -0.08 12.77 -3.68
CA LEU A 136 -0.82 13.90 -4.23
C LEU A 136 -2.22 13.96 -3.60
N ASP A 137 -2.39 14.90 -2.68
CA ASP A 137 -3.56 15.01 -1.79
C ASP A 137 -4.18 16.43 -1.84
N PRO A 138 -4.80 16.82 -2.97
CA PRO A 138 -5.27 18.20 -3.18
C PRO A 138 -6.38 18.65 -2.23
N ASP A 139 -7.20 17.71 -1.74
CA ASP A 139 -8.37 17.97 -0.89
C ASP A 139 -8.19 17.48 0.55
N GLY A 140 -7.01 16.96 0.91
CA GLY A 140 -6.72 16.48 2.25
C GLY A 140 -7.37 15.14 2.60
N HIS A 141 -7.67 14.30 1.59
CA HIS A 141 -8.17 12.92 1.74
C HIS A 141 -7.31 12.10 2.70
N TYR A 142 -5.99 12.27 2.69
CA TYR A 142 -5.05 11.53 3.55
C TYR A 142 -4.71 12.24 4.87
N SER A 143 -5.34 13.38 5.18
CA SER A 143 -5.04 14.18 6.38
C SER A 143 -5.10 13.37 7.69
N THR A 144 -6.12 12.54 7.87
CA THR A 144 -6.27 11.70 9.08
C THR A 144 -5.22 10.58 9.12
N LEU A 145 -4.89 10.00 7.97
CA LEU A 145 -3.85 8.97 7.87
C LEU A 145 -2.48 9.55 8.20
N ARG A 146 -2.18 10.75 7.69
CA ARG A 146 -0.96 11.48 7.99
C ARG A 146 -0.82 11.77 9.49
N GLN A 147 -1.88 12.28 10.12
CA GLN A 147 -1.90 12.52 11.57
C GLN A 147 -1.65 11.23 12.37
N TRP A 148 -2.17 10.10 11.90
CA TRP A 148 -1.90 8.81 12.54
C TRP A 148 -0.40 8.43 12.47
N PHE A 149 0.28 8.61 11.33
CA PHE A 149 1.72 8.36 11.24
C PHE A 149 2.55 9.31 12.10
N GLU A 150 2.17 10.59 12.16
CA GLU A 150 2.80 11.58 13.05
C GLU A 150 2.67 11.16 14.52
N GLU A 151 1.51 10.64 14.91
CA GLU A 151 1.25 10.09 16.24
C GLU A 151 2.08 8.83 16.54
N VAL A 152 2.23 7.93 15.57
CA VAL A 152 3.09 6.73 15.67
C VAL A 152 4.56 7.14 15.86
N ALA A 153 5.03 8.13 15.12
CA ALA A 153 6.37 8.69 15.28
C ALA A 153 6.55 9.37 16.65
N ARG A 154 5.56 10.12 17.13
CA ARG A 154 5.56 10.74 18.46
C ARG A 154 5.66 9.69 19.59
N ARG A 155 5.08 8.51 19.38
CA ARG A 155 5.21 7.34 20.27
C ARG A 155 6.54 6.59 20.11
N LYS A 156 7.45 7.08 19.24
CA LYS A 156 8.76 6.48 18.94
C LYS A 156 8.64 5.08 18.30
N LEU A 157 7.54 4.81 17.61
CA LEU A 157 7.31 3.56 16.88
C LEU A 157 7.67 3.68 15.39
N LEU A 158 7.96 4.88 14.91
CA LEU A 158 8.45 5.19 13.57
C LEU A 158 9.59 6.21 13.70
N ARG A 159 10.70 6.01 12.98
CA ARG A 159 11.81 6.97 12.99
C ARG A 159 11.39 8.25 12.26
N SER A 160 11.89 9.40 12.69
CA SER A 160 11.61 10.68 12.01
C SER A 160 12.10 10.69 10.56
N THR A 161 13.22 10.01 10.28
CA THR A 161 13.74 9.83 8.92
C THR A 161 12.78 9.05 8.04
N ASP A 162 12.17 7.99 8.57
CA ASP A 162 11.19 7.18 7.86
C ASP A 162 9.89 7.96 7.63
N LEU A 163 9.44 8.70 8.65
CA LEU A 163 8.27 9.58 8.55
C LEU A 163 8.41 10.60 7.41
N ALA A 164 9.64 11.08 7.17
CA ALA A 164 9.95 12.10 6.18
C ALA A 164 10.14 11.55 4.75
N GLN A 165 10.13 10.22 4.53
CA GLN A 165 10.37 9.64 3.20
C GLN A 165 9.28 10.01 2.17
N PRO A 166 7.97 9.95 2.48
CA PRO A 166 6.94 10.35 1.52
C PRO A 166 6.86 11.87 1.42
N VAL A 167 6.88 12.38 0.19
CA VAL A 167 6.68 13.79 -0.12
C VAL A 167 5.19 14.06 -0.32
N TRP A 168 4.64 14.96 0.49
CA TRP A 168 3.23 15.34 0.42
C TRP A 168 3.06 16.57 -0.46
N THR A 169 2.18 16.49 -1.45
CA THR A 169 1.92 17.56 -2.43
C THR A 169 0.43 17.77 -2.62
N THR A 170 0.04 18.96 -3.08
CA THR A 170 -1.36 19.31 -3.35
C THR A 170 -1.62 19.63 -4.83
N THR A 171 -0.58 19.71 -5.66
CA THR A 171 -0.69 19.99 -7.09
C THR A 171 0.01 18.93 -7.91
N VAL A 172 -0.48 18.66 -9.12
CA VAL A 172 0.17 17.72 -10.04
C VAL A 172 1.57 18.21 -10.39
N ALA A 173 1.76 19.52 -10.61
CA ALA A 173 3.08 20.07 -10.94
C ALA A 173 4.13 19.77 -9.85
N ASP A 174 3.81 20.01 -8.59
CA ASP A 174 4.71 19.73 -7.46
C ASP A 174 4.95 18.22 -7.30
N ALA A 175 3.91 17.41 -7.51
CA ALA A 175 4.01 15.96 -7.46
C ALA A 175 4.99 15.43 -8.51
N MET A 176 4.89 15.90 -9.76
CA MET A 176 5.78 15.49 -10.84
C MET A 176 7.22 15.94 -10.58
N ASN A 177 7.43 17.18 -10.11
CA ASN A 177 8.77 17.66 -9.75
C ASN A 177 9.40 16.81 -8.63
N SER A 178 8.58 16.33 -7.67
CA SER A 178 9.04 15.49 -6.55
C SER A 178 9.32 14.04 -6.95
N CYS A 179 8.86 13.58 -8.13
CA CYS A 179 9.13 12.23 -8.62
C CYS A 179 10.54 12.08 -9.21
N VAL A 180 11.20 13.18 -9.57
CA VAL A 180 12.54 13.14 -10.15
C VAL A 180 13.55 13.20 -9.00
N HIS A 181 14.24 12.09 -8.75
CA HIS A 181 15.38 12.11 -7.85
C HIS A 181 16.56 12.78 -8.58
N ASP A 182 17.12 13.87 -8.04
CA ASP A 182 18.46 14.29 -8.44
C ASP A 182 19.45 13.30 -7.81
N PRO A 183 20.19 12.49 -8.59
CA PRO A 183 21.17 11.56 -8.06
C PRO A 183 22.37 12.28 -7.38
N HIS A 184 22.44 13.61 -7.44
CA HIS A 184 23.51 14.41 -6.81
C HIS A 184 23.11 15.06 -5.48
N VAL A 185 21.89 14.87 -4.99
CA VAL A 185 21.45 15.41 -3.68
C VAL A 185 21.25 14.27 -2.69
N THR A 186 22.34 13.60 -2.32
CA THR A 186 22.51 12.89 -1.04
C THR A 186 23.97 12.48 -0.87
N ASP A 187 24.87 13.45 -0.78
CA ASP A 187 26.14 13.25 -0.07
C ASP A 187 25.97 13.78 1.35
N GLN A 188 25.33 12.96 2.19
CA GLN A 188 25.58 12.97 3.62
C GLN A 188 26.58 11.83 3.84
N PRO A 189 27.75 12.08 4.47
CA PRO A 189 28.76 11.04 4.64
C PRO A 189 28.15 9.94 5.50
N SER A 190 27.84 8.80 4.86
CA SER A 190 27.55 7.57 5.59
C SER A 190 28.77 7.26 6.46
N VAL A 191 28.55 7.18 7.77
CA VAL A 191 29.58 6.68 8.68
C VAL A 191 29.82 5.22 8.30
N MET A 192 30.89 5.00 7.56
CA MET A 192 31.42 3.69 7.19
C MET A 192 31.57 2.86 8.47
N SER A 193 30.69 1.88 8.66
CA SER A 193 30.95 0.83 9.65
C SER A 193 32.07 -0.06 9.10
N PRO A 194 33.08 -0.43 9.91
CA PRO A 194 34.20 -1.21 9.41
C PRO A 194 33.73 -2.60 8.95
N PRO A 195 34.40 -3.20 7.96
CA PRO A 195 34.04 -4.53 7.46
C PRO A 195 34.20 -5.57 8.58
N LEU A 196 33.16 -6.38 8.77
CA LEU A 196 33.24 -7.55 9.66
C LEU A 196 34.31 -8.49 9.12
N SER A 197 35.38 -8.66 9.90
CA SER A 197 36.47 -9.57 9.62
C SER A 197 35.94 -11.00 9.50
N THR A 198 36.30 -11.65 8.40
CA THR A 198 36.14 -13.08 8.16
C THR A 198 36.77 -13.88 9.30
N THR A 199 35.94 -14.49 10.14
CA THR A 199 36.36 -15.63 10.95
C THR A 199 35.41 -16.79 10.69
N SER A 200 36.00 -17.92 10.36
CA SER A 200 35.37 -19.14 9.88
C SER A 200 34.26 -19.65 10.80
N TRP A 201 33.13 -20.02 10.21
CA TRP A 201 32.19 -20.96 10.82
C TRP A 201 32.82 -22.35 10.86
N ALA A 202 33.51 -22.65 11.97
CA ALA A 202 33.79 -24.02 12.38
C ALA A 202 32.70 -24.45 13.36
N SER A 203 32.05 -25.57 13.03
CA SER A 203 30.99 -26.20 13.81
C SER A 203 31.40 -26.44 15.27
N SER A 204 30.50 -26.15 16.20
CA SER A 204 30.45 -26.83 17.50
C SER A 204 29.02 -26.84 18.00
N ALA A 205 28.45 -28.04 17.98
CA ALA A 205 27.19 -28.35 18.64
C ALA A 205 27.32 -28.03 20.13
N LEU A 206 26.43 -27.19 20.65
CA LEU A 206 26.16 -27.08 22.07
C LEU A 206 24.70 -27.47 22.30
N VAL A 207 24.54 -28.74 22.67
CA VAL A 207 23.33 -29.30 23.26
C VAL A 207 23.20 -28.68 24.64
N GLU A 208 22.33 -27.67 24.80
CA GLU A 208 21.96 -27.20 26.13
C GLU A 208 20.95 -28.18 26.76
N ARG A 209 21.44 -28.87 27.78
CA ARG A 209 20.71 -29.79 28.63
C ARG A 209 19.85 -28.98 29.60
N CYS A 210 18.52 -29.00 29.40
CA CYS A 210 17.55 -28.45 30.34
C CYS A 210 17.46 -29.36 31.58
N GLU A 211 18.09 -28.98 32.69
CA GLU A 211 17.91 -29.66 33.97
C GLU A 211 16.59 -29.22 34.63
N ARG A 212 15.62 -30.14 34.72
CA ARG A 212 14.37 -29.92 35.47
C ARG A 212 14.51 -30.42 36.92
N PRO A 213 13.90 -29.75 37.92
CA PRO A 213 13.88 -30.23 39.31
C PRO A 213 13.05 -31.50 39.46
N ARG A 214 13.50 -32.40 40.34
CA ARG A 214 12.89 -33.71 40.61
C ARG A 214 11.51 -33.55 41.27
N GLY A 215 10.49 -34.19 40.69
CA GLY A 215 9.21 -34.41 41.38
C GLY A 215 7.94 -34.22 40.55
N CYS A 216 7.85 -34.75 39.34
CA CYS A 216 6.55 -34.91 38.69
C CYS A 216 6.56 -36.13 37.76
N ARG A 217 5.91 -37.22 38.18
CA ARG A 217 5.72 -38.41 37.34
C ARG A 217 4.53 -38.16 36.42
N HIS A 218 4.69 -38.21 35.11
CA HIS A 218 3.57 -38.53 34.22
C HIS A 218 3.99 -39.45 33.07
N ARG A 219 3.12 -40.44 32.83
CA ARG A 219 3.24 -41.59 31.93
C ARG A 219 3.47 -41.16 30.48
N SER A 220 4.42 -41.83 29.83
CA SER A 220 4.50 -41.93 28.38
C SER A 220 3.39 -42.84 27.85
N LEU A 221 2.68 -42.40 26.82
CA LEU A 221 2.04 -43.31 25.87
C LEU A 221 2.27 -42.76 24.45
N SER A 222 3.26 -43.35 23.80
CA SER A 222 3.48 -43.32 22.36
C SER A 222 2.59 -44.37 21.71
N THR A 223 1.92 -44.03 20.60
CA THR A 223 1.52 -45.03 19.61
C THR A 223 1.46 -44.40 18.21
N VAL A 224 2.24 -44.99 17.31
CA VAL A 224 2.23 -44.84 15.85
C VAL A 224 1.18 -45.79 15.28
N VAL A 225 0.39 -45.38 14.28
CA VAL A 225 -0.18 -46.30 13.26
C VAL A 225 -0.28 -45.59 11.90
N ASN A 226 0.25 -46.28 10.87
CA ASN A 226 0.13 -45.98 9.44
C ASN A 226 -1.18 -46.53 8.83
N GLY A 227 -1.73 -45.85 7.83
CA GLY A 227 -2.12 -46.47 6.54
C GLY A 227 -3.60 -46.75 6.18
N ARG A 228 -3.96 -46.27 4.97
CA ARG A 228 -4.92 -46.79 3.94
C ARG A 228 -6.41 -46.38 3.90
N ASP A 229 -6.74 -45.76 2.76
CA ASP A 229 -7.85 -45.98 1.79
C ASP A 229 -9.29 -46.30 2.23
N GLY A 230 -10.25 -45.49 1.72
CA GLY A 230 -11.62 -45.91 1.38
C GLY A 230 -12.76 -45.03 1.92
N PRO A 231 -13.91 -44.87 1.22
CA PRO A 231 -14.69 -43.62 1.21
C PRO A 231 -16.08 -43.67 1.88
N VAL A 232 -16.74 -42.49 1.84
CA VAL A 232 -18.19 -42.19 1.98
C VAL A 232 -18.67 -41.78 3.39
N GLY A 233 -19.29 -40.59 3.46
CA GLY A 233 -20.10 -40.15 4.60
C GLY A 233 -20.42 -38.66 4.59
N THR A 234 -21.50 -38.27 3.92
CA THR A 234 -22.11 -36.93 3.92
C THR A 234 -22.54 -36.48 5.33
N ALA A 235 -22.10 -35.30 5.77
CA ALA A 235 -22.74 -34.56 6.86
C ALA A 235 -22.60 -33.04 6.63
N ALA A 236 -23.73 -32.35 6.68
CA ALA A 236 -23.92 -30.92 6.41
C ALA A 236 -23.31 -30.01 7.50
N PRO A 237 -22.95 -28.76 7.17
CA PRO A 237 -22.40 -27.81 8.13
C PRO A 237 -23.51 -27.09 8.95
N PRO A 238 -23.28 -26.75 10.22
CA PRO A 238 -24.23 -25.95 10.98
C PRO A 238 -24.20 -24.48 10.54
N GLN A 239 -25.39 -23.95 10.24
CA GLN A 239 -25.67 -22.55 9.91
C GLN A 239 -25.42 -21.64 11.13
N ARG A 240 -24.75 -20.51 10.90
CA ARG A 240 -24.77 -19.34 11.80
C ARG A 240 -25.33 -18.16 11.02
N SER A 241 -26.48 -17.64 11.45
CA SER A 241 -27.03 -16.37 10.99
C SER A 241 -26.67 -15.24 11.98
N PRO A 242 -26.48 -13.99 11.51
CA PRO A 242 -26.24 -12.84 12.37
C PRO A 242 -27.54 -12.09 12.68
N SER A 243 -27.84 -11.88 13.97
CA SER A 243 -28.92 -10.98 14.40
C SER A 243 -28.34 -9.63 14.82
N TRP A 244 -28.58 -8.60 14.01
CA TRP A 244 -28.38 -7.20 14.36
C TRP A 244 -29.65 -6.73 15.10
N CYS A 245 -29.53 -6.39 16.38
CA CYS A 245 -30.56 -5.67 17.10
C CYS A 245 -30.31 -4.17 16.94
N THR A 246 -31.20 -3.50 16.20
CA THR A 246 -31.46 -2.07 16.29
C THR A 246 -32.47 -1.84 17.40
N ASP A 247 -32.19 -0.93 18.33
CA ASP A 247 -33.24 -0.25 19.08
C ASP A 247 -32.93 1.24 19.17
N SER A 248 -33.82 2.02 18.56
CA SER A 248 -33.92 3.46 18.68
C SER A 248 -34.99 3.75 19.72
N ALA A 249 -34.67 4.48 20.77
CA ALA A 249 -35.68 5.07 21.65
C ALA A 249 -35.30 6.50 22.02
N VAL A 250 -36.03 7.42 21.41
CA VAL A 250 -36.16 8.83 21.77
C VAL A 250 -37.02 8.94 23.03
N SER A 251 -36.59 9.70 24.03
CA SER A 251 -37.52 10.40 24.94
C SER A 251 -36.90 11.65 25.55
N ARG A 252 -37.74 12.69 25.61
CA ARG A 252 -37.46 14.12 25.83
C ARG A 252 -37.10 14.49 27.28
N SER A 253 -36.42 15.62 27.38
CA SER A 253 -36.10 16.43 28.57
C SER A 253 -37.33 17.06 29.24
N PRO A 254 -37.19 17.52 30.50
CA PRO A 254 -37.84 18.73 31.00
C PRO A 254 -36.80 19.81 31.39
N GLY A 255 -37.22 21.07 31.34
CA GLY A 255 -36.36 22.25 31.27
C GLY A 255 -35.88 22.84 32.60
N ALA A 256 -35.07 23.88 32.47
CA ALA A 256 -34.64 24.79 33.51
C ALA A 256 -34.65 26.23 32.97
N ASN A 257 -35.02 27.14 33.86
CA ASN A 257 -35.58 28.49 33.67
C ASN A 257 -34.64 29.61 33.17
N ASP A 258 -35.30 30.63 32.63
CA ASP A 258 -35.10 32.09 32.70
C ASP A 258 -33.75 32.67 33.16
N GLU A 259 -33.18 33.57 32.35
CA GLU A 259 -33.24 35.04 32.57
C GLU A 259 -32.37 35.76 31.51
N GLN A 260 -32.97 36.69 30.77
CA GLN A 260 -32.27 37.73 29.99
C GLN A 260 -32.57 39.11 30.60
N PRO A 261 -31.59 40.01 30.75
CA PRO A 261 -31.88 41.39 31.10
C PRO A 261 -32.08 42.26 29.84
N LYS A 262 -33.18 43.02 29.80
CA LYS A 262 -33.32 44.20 28.94
C LYS A 262 -32.90 45.46 29.73
N ARG A 263 -32.07 46.29 29.10
CA ARG A 263 -31.81 47.70 29.46
C ARG A 263 -32.55 48.61 28.45
N PRO A 264 -32.75 49.91 28.71
CA PRO A 264 -31.99 50.81 29.59
C PRO A 264 -32.60 51.01 30.98
#